data_AF-A0A7C4BUU3-F1
#
_entry.id   AF-A0A7C4BUU3-F1
#
_cell.length_a   1.000
_cell.length_b   1.000
_cell.length_c   1.000
_cell.angle_alpha   90.00
_cell.angle_beta   90.00
_cell.angle_gamma   90.00
#
_symmetry.space_group_name_H-M   'P 1'
#
loop_
_entity.id
_entity.type
_entity.pdbx_description
1 polymer ?
#
loop_
_entity_poly.entity_id
_entity_poly.type
_entity_poly.pdbx_seq_one_letter_code
_entity_poly.pdbx_strand_id
1 'polypeptide(L)'
;MELPRAFGILLHPTSLPGPWVCGVLGKEAKSFLDWLSEARARFWQVLPLGPTGFGDSPYQSFSAFAGNPYLIDPEDLMRRGWLPKEEPPNVPKDRVDYGLLYHWKWELLRRAFRGFLEKADPAEHREFQDFLEKESFWLLNYARFMALKDRFGGRPWNEWPREFRLRASEALPSWEEPDVRFHAWTQWVFFRQWQEIRDYAHARGIQIIGDIPIFVAYDSADVWARRELFELDAEGRPTVVAGVPPDYFSATGQRWGNPLYRWSAHEDEDFRWWIARVRQTLRFCDLLRIDHFRGFAAYWEIPAEEPTAVRGRWVPAPGEKLFRRMLATLGMLPILAEDLGVITPDVEELRDKFGFPGMRVLQFAFDGKPDNPHLPENFPEHGRVVVYPGTHDNDTALGWYRTAPKDVRENLHAYLAKHGINVQGEEDIPWALIRVAFLSRAKLAVVAMPDVLGLGSEARFNFPSRPHGNWAWRLKEGQLSPDKARQLFVLALESARVPEECSLVVLKPS
;
A
#
# COMPACT_ATOMS: atom_id res chain seq x y z
N MET A 1 15.98 -6.24 -11.79
CA MET A 1 14.87 -6.52 -12.73
C MET A 1 14.83 -5.43 -13.78
N GLU A 2 14.42 -5.72 -15.01
CA GLU A 2 14.23 -4.69 -16.03
C GLU A 2 12.77 -4.24 -16.06
N LEU A 3 12.53 -2.95 -15.83
CA LEU A 3 11.20 -2.36 -15.97
C LEU A 3 10.91 -2.05 -17.44
N PRO A 4 9.71 -2.39 -17.97
CA PRO A 4 9.30 -1.88 -19.26
C PRO A 4 9.11 -0.36 -19.20
N ARG A 5 9.27 0.33 -20.35
CA ARG A 5 8.81 1.71 -20.46
C ARG A 5 7.28 1.71 -20.50
N ALA A 6 6.65 2.05 -19.39
CA ALA A 6 5.22 1.89 -19.20
C ALA A 6 4.64 2.96 -18.25
N PHE A 7 3.33 2.91 -18.03
CA PHE A 7 2.67 3.70 -17.00
C PHE A 7 1.61 2.89 -16.23
N GLY A 8 1.21 3.43 -15.09
CA GLY A 8 0.16 2.89 -14.24
C GLY A 8 -0.58 3.94 -13.43
N ILE A 9 -1.60 3.48 -12.71
CA ILE A 9 -2.45 4.33 -11.87
C ILE A 9 -2.34 3.89 -10.42
N LEU A 10 -2.14 4.87 -9.53
CA LEU A 10 -2.27 4.70 -8.08
C LEU A 10 -3.73 4.93 -7.67
N LEU A 11 -4.38 3.88 -7.20
CA LEU A 11 -5.74 3.90 -6.67
C LEU A 11 -5.90 2.74 -5.67
N HIS A 12 -6.10 3.04 -4.38
CA HIS A 12 -6.34 1.98 -3.39
C HIS A 12 -7.76 1.39 -3.56
N PRO A 13 -7.99 0.08 -3.34
CA PRO A 13 -9.32 -0.52 -3.52
C PRO A 13 -10.44 0.12 -2.69
N THR A 14 -10.14 0.71 -1.52
CA THR A 14 -11.15 1.43 -0.73
C THR A 14 -11.73 2.64 -1.47
N SER A 15 -10.97 3.22 -2.39
CA SER A 15 -11.35 4.37 -3.22
C SER A 15 -12.17 3.99 -4.45
N LEU A 16 -12.38 2.70 -4.73
CA LEU A 16 -13.25 2.29 -5.83
C LEU A 16 -14.68 2.82 -5.59
N PRO A 17 -15.40 3.18 -6.66
CA PRO A 17 -16.80 3.57 -6.55
C PRO A 17 -17.63 2.34 -6.16
N GLY A 18 -18.93 2.53 -5.97
CA GLY A 18 -19.87 1.43 -5.73
C GLY A 18 -20.83 1.74 -4.58
N PRO A 19 -21.83 0.88 -4.38
CA PRO A 19 -22.93 1.15 -3.48
C PRO A 19 -22.54 0.98 -1.99
N TRP A 20 -21.52 0.19 -1.69
CA TRP A 20 -21.11 -0.14 -0.32
C TRP A 20 -20.36 1.02 0.36
N VAL A 21 -20.19 0.91 1.69
CA VAL A 21 -19.55 1.94 2.53
C VAL A 21 -18.10 2.25 2.09
N CYS A 22 -17.38 1.25 1.57
CA CYS A 22 -16.09 1.42 0.91
C CYS A 22 -16.07 0.66 -0.44
N GLY A 23 -15.05 0.92 -1.26
CA GLY A 23 -14.76 0.07 -2.41
C GLY A 23 -14.39 -1.36 -1.99
N VAL A 24 -14.72 -2.34 -2.84
CA VAL A 24 -14.58 -3.79 -2.57
C VAL A 24 -13.99 -4.52 -3.77
N LEU A 25 -13.56 -5.76 -3.56
CA LEU A 25 -12.99 -6.66 -4.57
C LEU A 25 -14.08 -7.31 -5.45
N GLY A 26 -14.97 -6.49 -5.99
CA GLY A 26 -16.14 -6.90 -6.75
C GLY A 26 -16.13 -6.41 -8.19
N LYS A 27 -17.33 -6.16 -8.73
CA LYS A 27 -17.52 -5.68 -10.11
C LYS A 27 -16.81 -4.34 -10.36
N GLU A 28 -16.75 -3.44 -9.39
CA GLU A 28 -16.14 -2.12 -9.57
C GLU A 28 -14.61 -2.20 -9.70
N ALA A 29 -13.97 -3.17 -9.04
CA ALA A 29 -12.55 -3.45 -9.25
C ALA A 29 -12.29 -3.96 -10.67
N LYS A 30 -13.17 -4.83 -11.19
CA LYS A 30 -13.10 -5.33 -12.58
C LYS A 30 -13.34 -4.21 -13.60
N SER A 31 -14.34 -3.35 -13.37
CA SER A 31 -14.59 -2.18 -14.23
C SER A 31 -13.43 -1.19 -14.24
N PHE A 32 -12.74 -1.01 -13.10
CA PHE A 32 -11.52 -0.22 -13.06
C PHE A 32 -10.38 -0.87 -13.88
N LEU A 33 -10.23 -2.20 -13.83
CA LEU A 33 -9.26 -2.92 -14.67
C LEU A 33 -9.61 -2.86 -16.16
N ASP A 34 -10.90 -2.88 -16.52
CA ASP A 34 -11.34 -2.63 -17.90
C ASP A 34 -10.95 -1.21 -18.35
N TRP A 35 -11.21 -0.20 -17.52
CA TRP A 35 -10.81 1.19 -17.79
C TRP A 35 -9.29 1.37 -17.92
N LEU A 36 -8.49 0.69 -17.10
CA LEU A 36 -7.03 0.65 -17.24
C LEU A 36 -6.60 0.02 -18.56
N SER A 37 -7.26 -1.07 -18.96
CA SER A 37 -7.02 -1.75 -20.24
C SER A 37 -7.36 -0.83 -21.43
N GLU A 38 -8.44 -0.06 -21.36
CA GLU A 38 -8.79 0.96 -22.36
C GLU A 38 -7.71 2.06 -22.48
N ALA A 39 -7.16 2.50 -21.34
CA ALA A 39 -6.05 3.46 -21.32
C ALA A 39 -4.71 2.85 -21.78
N ARG A 40 -4.63 1.52 -21.95
CA ARG A 40 -3.38 0.76 -22.13
C ARG A 40 -2.38 0.91 -20.98
N ALA A 41 -2.88 1.19 -19.78
CA ALA A 41 -2.08 1.16 -18.57
C ALA A 41 -1.63 -0.28 -18.29
N ARG A 42 -0.37 -0.46 -17.86
CA ARG A 42 0.18 -1.78 -17.55
C ARG A 42 0.29 -2.07 -16.07
N PHE A 43 0.10 -1.05 -15.24
CA PHE A 43 0.26 -1.18 -13.80
C PHE A 43 -0.91 -0.57 -13.02
N TRP A 44 -1.36 -1.29 -12.00
CA TRP A 44 -2.23 -0.79 -10.94
C TRP A 44 -1.43 -0.78 -9.63
N GLN A 45 -1.16 0.40 -9.08
CA GLN A 45 -0.54 0.51 -7.76
C GLN A 45 -1.59 0.64 -6.67
N VAL A 46 -1.45 -0.19 -5.64
CA VAL A 46 -2.23 -0.17 -4.41
C VAL A 46 -1.32 0.15 -3.21
N LEU A 47 -1.91 0.64 -2.13
CA LEU A 47 -1.27 0.70 -0.81
C LEU A 47 -1.33 -0.67 -0.10
N PRO A 48 -0.74 -0.85 1.09
CA PRO A 48 -0.81 -2.13 1.80
C PRO A 48 -2.25 -2.61 1.97
N LEU A 49 -2.47 -3.91 1.76
CA LEU A 49 -3.81 -4.51 1.78
C LEU A 49 -4.15 -5.17 3.13
N GLY A 50 -3.38 -4.88 4.18
CA GLY A 50 -3.56 -5.48 5.50
C GLY A 50 -4.76 -4.90 6.27
N PRO A 51 -5.31 -5.64 7.25
CA PRO A 51 -6.37 -5.15 8.13
C PRO A 51 -5.90 -3.93 8.93
N THR A 52 -6.70 -2.86 8.93
CA THR A 52 -6.36 -1.58 9.57
C THR A 52 -6.94 -1.48 10.98
N GLY A 53 -6.25 -0.74 11.85
CA GLY A 53 -6.70 -0.41 13.20
C GLY A 53 -7.18 1.03 13.33
N PHE A 54 -7.09 1.59 14.54
CA PHE A 54 -7.46 2.98 14.80
C PHE A 54 -6.65 3.95 13.93
N GLY A 55 -7.34 4.94 13.32
CA GLY A 55 -6.76 5.87 12.35
C GLY A 55 -6.73 5.35 10.92
N ASP A 56 -7.17 4.11 10.69
CA ASP A 56 -7.48 3.51 9.38
C ASP A 56 -6.30 3.45 8.40
N SER A 57 -5.08 3.64 8.90
CA SER A 57 -3.86 3.65 8.09
C SER A 57 -3.51 2.25 7.57
N PRO A 58 -3.39 2.05 6.25
CA PRO A 58 -2.85 0.83 5.67
C PRO A 58 -1.45 0.46 6.17
N TYR A 59 -0.67 1.46 6.63
CA TYR A 59 0.70 1.28 7.12
C TYR A 59 0.77 0.85 8.59
N GLN A 60 -0.37 0.81 9.29
CA GLN A 60 -0.47 0.34 10.67
C GLN A 60 -1.43 -0.85 10.77
N SER A 61 -1.02 -1.95 10.14
CA SER A 61 -1.85 -3.15 10.06
C SER A 61 -1.72 -4.08 11.28
N PHE A 62 -2.82 -4.76 11.63
CA PHE A 62 -2.81 -5.84 12.63
C PHE A 62 -2.00 -7.07 12.19
N SER A 63 -1.66 -7.21 10.91
CA SER A 63 -0.76 -8.27 10.46
C SER A 63 -0.01 -7.90 9.17
N ALA A 64 1.25 -8.29 9.10
CA ALA A 64 2.08 -8.22 7.90
C ALA A 64 1.71 -9.25 6.81
N PHE A 65 0.81 -10.19 7.11
CA PHE A 65 0.47 -11.32 6.23
C PHE A 65 -1.00 -11.35 5.80
N ALA A 66 -1.90 -10.83 6.63
CA ALA A 66 -3.35 -10.84 6.43
C ALA A 66 -3.81 -9.84 5.35
N GLY A 67 -4.98 -10.10 4.78
CA GLY A 67 -5.72 -9.17 3.93
C GLY A 67 -6.86 -8.48 4.67
N ASN A 68 -7.26 -7.29 4.20
CA ASN A 68 -8.23 -6.43 4.86
C ASN A 68 -9.68 -6.90 4.63
N PRO A 69 -10.40 -7.38 5.67
CA PRO A 69 -11.78 -7.86 5.53
C PRO A 69 -12.77 -6.78 5.05
N TYR A 70 -12.43 -5.50 5.17
CA TYR A 70 -13.26 -4.41 4.63
C TYR A 70 -13.42 -4.46 3.12
N LEU A 71 -12.45 -5.03 2.41
CA LEU A 71 -12.46 -5.11 0.96
C LEU A 71 -13.28 -6.29 0.41
N ILE A 72 -13.79 -7.18 1.26
CA ILE A 72 -14.60 -8.35 0.83
C ILE A 72 -15.90 -7.89 0.15
N ASP A 73 -16.21 -8.37 -1.05
CA ASP A 73 -17.44 -8.03 -1.76
C ASP A 73 -18.68 -8.73 -1.15
N PRO A 74 -19.67 -7.99 -0.62
CA PRO A 74 -20.92 -8.57 -0.13
C PRO A 74 -21.77 -9.23 -1.24
N GLU A 75 -21.67 -8.78 -2.50
CA GLU A 75 -22.45 -9.36 -3.60
C GLU A 75 -22.05 -10.82 -3.86
N ASP A 76 -20.76 -11.14 -3.72
CA ASP A 76 -20.27 -12.51 -3.80
C ASP A 76 -20.82 -13.40 -2.67
N LEU A 77 -20.85 -12.88 -1.43
CA LEU A 77 -21.41 -13.61 -0.29
C LEU A 77 -22.91 -13.89 -0.47
N MET A 78 -23.65 -12.94 -1.06
CA MET A 78 -25.07 -13.13 -1.40
C MET A 78 -25.27 -14.15 -2.52
N ARG A 79 -24.46 -14.08 -3.58
CA ARG A 79 -24.52 -15.01 -4.72
C ARG A 79 -24.24 -16.45 -4.31
N ARG A 80 -23.36 -16.66 -3.32
CA ARG A 80 -23.09 -17.98 -2.71
C ARG A 80 -24.17 -18.43 -1.72
N GLY A 81 -25.15 -17.59 -1.42
CA GLY A 81 -26.23 -17.89 -0.47
C GLY A 81 -25.84 -17.81 1.01
N TRP A 82 -24.57 -17.45 1.30
CA TRP A 82 -24.05 -17.32 2.67
C TRP A 82 -24.59 -16.06 3.37
N LEU A 83 -24.86 -15.00 2.61
CA LEU A 83 -25.50 -13.79 3.11
C LEU A 83 -26.91 -13.67 2.51
N PRO A 84 -27.96 -13.47 3.32
CA PRO A 84 -29.27 -13.06 2.81
C PRO A 84 -29.17 -11.74 2.03
N LYS A 85 -30.22 -11.38 1.27
CA LYS A 85 -30.25 -10.09 0.56
C LYS A 85 -29.93 -8.95 1.53
N GLU A 86 -28.91 -8.17 1.19
CA GLU A 86 -28.42 -7.03 1.95
C GLU A 86 -28.49 -5.79 1.06
N GLU A 87 -29.01 -4.70 1.61
CA GLU A 87 -29.06 -3.42 0.91
C GLU A 87 -27.89 -2.54 1.38
N PRO A 88 -27.28 -1.76 0.48
CA PRO A 88 -26.19 -0.86 0.83
C PRO A 88 -26.67 0.24 1.81
N PRO A 89 -25.87 0.63 2.81
CA PRO A 89 -26.18 1.76 3.67
C PRO A 89 -26.35 3.07 2.87
N ASN A 90 -27.32 3.89 3.25
CA ASN A 90 -27.56 5.19 2.62
C ASN A 90 -26.63 6.27 3.20
N VAL A 91 -25.38 6.31 2.71
CA VAL A 91 -24.35 7.27 3.12
C VAL A 91 -23.68 7.96 1.92
N PRO A 92 -23.01 9.11 2.13
CA PRO A 92 -22.19 9.72 1.08
C PRO A 92 -21.19 8.71 0.49
N LYS A 93 -21.16 8.63 -0.85
CA LYS A 93 -20.37 7.61 -1.57
C LYS A 93 -18.98 8.10 -2.00
N ASP A 94 -18.67 9.37 -1.77
CA ASP A 94 -17.40 9.99 -2.15
C ASP A 94 -16.35 9.97 -1.04
N ARG A 95 -16.73 9.52 0.16
CA ARG A 95 -15.79 9.24 1.25
C ARG A 95 -16.15 7.94 1.98
N VAL A 96 -15.13 7.27 2.51
CA VAL A 96 -15.31 6.14 3.43
C VAL A 96 -15.59 6.69 4.83
N ASP A 97 -16.73 6.31 5.41
CA ASP A 97 -16.98 6.44 6.84
C ASP A 97 -16.48 5.16 7.54
N TYR A 98 -15.25 5.20 8.07
CA TYR A 98 -14.64 4.04 8.70
C TYR A 98 -15.33 3.61 10.01
N GLY A 99 -15.98 4.55 10.72
CA GLY A 99 -16.75 4.24 11.91
C GLY A 99 -17.98 3.40 11.57
N LEU A 100 -18.75 3.83 10.57
CA LEU A 100 -19.85 3.03 10.04
C LEU A 100 -19.35 1.71 9.44
N LEU A 101 -18.27 1.75 8.66
CA LEU A 101 -17.70 0.57 8.00
C LEU A 101 -17.33 -0.51 9.00
N TYR A 102 -16.67 -0.15 10.11
CA TYR A 102 -16.32 -1.08 11.17
C TYR A 102 -17.56 -1.83 11.68
N HIS A 103 -18.59 -1.11 12.13
CA HIS A 103 -19.78 -1.73 12.68
C HIS A 103 -20.54 -2.57 11.65
N TRP A 104 -20.83 -1.97 10.49
CA TRP A 104 -21.61 -2.62 9.45
C TRP A 104 -20.90 -3.85 8.86
N LYS A 105 -19.61 -3.75 8.53
CA LYS A 105 -18.89 -4.83 7.86
C LYS A 105 -18.68 -6.03 8.77
N TRP A 106 -18.30 -5.82 10.02
CA TRP A 106 -18.07 -6.93 10.95
C TRP A 106 -19.37 -7.68 11.27
N GLU A 107 -20.49 -6.97 11.43
CA GLU A 107 -21.80 -7.61 11.59
C GLU A 107 -22.19 -8.42 10.34
N LEU A 108 -22.02 -7.83 9.16
CA LEU A 108 -22.31 -8.47 7.88
C LEU A 108 -21.48 -9.75 7.69
N LEU A 109 -20.18 -9.69 7.95
CA LEU A 109 -19.29 -10.85 7.81
C LEU A 109 -19.63 -11.95 8.82
N ARG A 110 -20.02 -11.63 10.06
CA ARG A 110 -20.46 -12.63 11.04
C ARG A 110 -21.78 -13.30 10.63
N ARG A 111 -22.71 -12.56 10.01
CA ARG A 111 -23.93 -13.14 9.40
C ARG A 111 -23.57 -14.06 8.23
N ALA A 112 -22.69 -13.61 7.34
CA ALA A 112 -22.23 -14.41 6.21
C ALA A 112 -21.51 -15.69 6.65
N PHE A 113 -20.68 -15.63 7.69
CA PHE A 113 -20.00 -16.82 8.22
C PHE A 113 -20.99 -17.86 8.77
N ARG A 114 -22.05 -17.43 9.48
CA ARG A 114 -23.11 -18.36 9.90
C ARG A 114 -23.79 -19.02 8.70
N GLY A 115 -24.11 -18.25 7.66
CA GLY A 115 -24.68 -18.82 6.44
C GLY A 115 -23.72 -19.74 5.69
N PHE A 116 -22.41 -19.47 5.71
CA PHE A 116 -21.38 -20.39 5.23
C PHE A 116 -21.43 -21.71 5.99
N LEU A 117 -21.45 -21.69 7.33
CA LEU A 117 -21.51 -22.91 8.14
C LEU A 117 -22.76 -23.76 7.89
N GLU A 118 -23.88 -23.12 7.54
CA GLU A 118 -25.16 -23.80 7.31
C GLU A 118 -25.37 -24.28 5.86
N LYS A 119 -24.85 -23.53 4.89
CA LYS A 119 -25.26 -23.66 3.47
C LYS A 119 -24.12 -23.93 2.51
N ALA A 120 -22.86 -23.76 2.92
CA ALA A 120 -21.74 -24.03 2.05
C ALA A 120 -21.68 -25.53 1.72
N ASP A 121 -21.28 -25.83 0.49
CA ASP A 121 -21.18 -27.22 0.06
C ASP A 121 -19.92 -27.90 0.65
N PRO A 122 -19.83 -29.25 0.59
CA PRO A 122 -18.65 -29.96 1.09
C PRO A 122 -17.32 -29.58 0.42
N ALA A 123 -17.33 -29.08 -0.81
CA ALA A 123 -16.13 -28.64 -1.51
C ALA A 123 -15.66 -27.28 -0.97
N GLU A 124 -16.56 -26.33 -0.73
CA GLU A 124 -16.26 -25.04 -0.11
C GLU A 124 -15.70 -25.22 1.31
N HIS A 125 -16.26 -26.15 2.09
CA HIS A 125 -15.70 -26.51 3.39
C HIS A 125 -14.29 -27.09 3.30
N ARG A 126 -14.03 -27.94 2.30
CA ARG A 126 -12.69 -28.52 2.07
C ARG A 126 -11.68 -27.45 1.66
N GLU A 127 -12.03 -26.57 0.72
CA GLU A 127 -11.19 -25.43 0.33
C GLU A 127 -10.81 -24.54 1.51
N PHE A 128 -11.75 -24.33 2.44
CA PHE A 128 -11.46 -23.59 3.67
C PHE A 128 -10.51 -24.37 4.59
N GLN A 129 -10.68 -25.68 4.78
CA GLN A 129 -9.75 -26.50 5.57
C GLN A 129 -8.34 -26.52 4.95
N ASP A 130 -8.21 -26.71 3.65
CA ASP A 130 -6.93 -26.67 2.94
C ASP A 130 -6.22 -25.32 3.12
N PHE A 131 -7.00 -24.22 3.14
CA PHE A 131 -6.47 -22.89 3.45
C PHE A 131 -5.96 -22.78 4.90
N LEU A 132 -6.67 -23.33 5.89
CA LEU A 132 -6.21 -23.33 7.27
C LEU A 132 -4.87 -24.06 7.43
N GLU A 133 -4.71 -25.20 6.77
CA GLU A 133 -3.47 -25.99 6.82
C GLU A 133 -2.33 -25.26 6.11
N LYS A 134 -2.55 -24.81 4.88
CA LYS A 134 -1.54 -24.13 4.04
C LYS A 134 -1.02 -22.83 4.66
N GLU A 135 -1.90 -22.05 5.28
CA GLU A 135 -1.59 -20.73 5.82
C GLU A 135 -1.27 -20.73 7.33
N SER A 136 -1.27 -21.92 7.95
CA SER A 136 -1.15 -22.11 9.40
C SER A 136 0.02 -21.36 10.05
N PHE A 137 1.13 -21.15 9.34
CA PHE A 137 2.32 -20.47 9.85
C PHE A 137 2.04 -19.04 10.35
N TRP A 138 1.10 -18.33 9.73
CA TRP A 138 0.69 -16.97 10.13
C TRP A 138 -0.78 -16.90 10.54
N LEU A 139 -1.65 -17.65 9.85
CA LEU A 139 -3.10 -17.49 9.98
C LEU A 139 -3.61 -17.82 11.38
N LEU A 140 -3.08 -18.86 12.02
CA LEU A 140 -3.50 -19.22 13.37
C LEU A 140 -3.16 -18.13 14.38
N ASN A 141 -1.97 -17.53 14.26
CA ASN A 141 -1.56 -16.44 15.14
C ASN A 141 -2.40 -15.18 14.89
N TYR A 142 -2.67 -14.85 13.62
CA TYR A 142 -3.57 -13.75 13.27
C TYR A 142 -5.00 -13.96 13.81
N ALA A 143 -5.58 -15.13 13.57
CA ALA A 143 -6.96 -15.43 13.97
C ALA A 143 -7.11 -15.45 15.51
N ARG A 144 -6.13 -16.02 16.23
CA ARG A 144 -6.07 -15.93 17.70
C ARG A 144 -5.95 -14.49 18.19
N PHE A 145 -5.07 -13.71 17.57
CA PHE A 145 -4.87 -12.30 17.92
C PHE A 145 -6.18 -11.52 17.77
N MET A 146 -6.87 -11.64 16.63
CA MET A 146 -8.12 -10.94 16.39
C MET A 146 -9.25 -11.42 17.31
N ALA A 147 -9.37 -12.72 17.55
CA ALA A 147 -10.37 -13.26 18.49
C ALA A 147 -10.14 -12.77 19.93
N LEU A 148 -8.87 -12.70 20.37
CA LEU A 148 -8.52 -12.15 21.69
C LEU A 148 -8.74 -10.64 21.75
N LYS A 149 -8.44 -9.93 20.66
CA LYS A 149 -8.73 -8.50 20.55
C LYS A 149 -10.22 -8.21 20.69
N ASP A 150 -11.08 -8.99 20.04
CA ASP A 150 -12.54 -8.91 20.20
C ASP A 150 -12.94 -9.22 21.65
N ARG A 151 -12.43 -10.32 22.23
CA ARG A 151 -12.70 -10.74 23.61
C ARG A 151 -12.33 -9.67 24.64
N PHE A 152 -11.27 -8.91 24.40
CA PHE A 152 -10.79 -7.85 25.29
C PHE A 152 -11.21 -6.45 24.84
N GLY A 153 -12.27 -6.33 24.04
CA GLY A 153 -12.91 -5.06 23.71
C GLY A 153 -12.03 -4.11 22.89
N GLY A 154 -11.24 -4.66 21.96
CA GLY A 154 -10.38 -3.89 21.07
C GLY A 154 -9.04 -3.48 21.67
N ARG A 155 -8.77 -3.76 22.95
CA ARG A 155 -7.50 -3.40 23.60
C ARG A 155 -6.29 -4.02 22.92
N PRO A 156 -5.14 -3.32 22.91
CA PRO A 156 -3.92 -3.85 22.31
C PRO A 156 -3.36 -5.02 23.13
N TRP A 157 -2.58 -5.89 22.49
CA TRP A 157 -2.16 -7.15 23.12
C TRP A 157 -1.33 -7.01 24.40
N ASN A 158 -0.65 -5.87 24.56
CA ASN A 158 0.15 -5.57 25.75
C ASN A 158 -0.67 -5.27 27.01
N GLU A 159 -1.98 -5.00 26.84
CA GLU A 159 -2.94 -4.76 27.91
C GLU A 159 -3.76 -6.01 28.27
N TRP A 160 -3.59 -7.12 27.54
CA TRP A 160 -4.30 -8.37 27.84
C TRP A 160 -3.77 -9.02 29.14
N PRO A 161 -4.56 -9.91 29.77
CA PRO A 161 -4.08 -10.71 30.89
C PRO A 161 -2.79 -11.45 30.52
N ARG A 162 -1.92 -11.64 31.53
CA ARG A 162 -0.52 -12.05 31.33
C ARG A 162 -0.40 -13.35 30.56
N GLU A 163 -1.28 -14.31 30.78
CA GLU A 163 -1.33 -15.60 30.11
C GLU A 163 -1.59 -15.50 28.60
N PHE A 164 -2.41 -14.54 28.15
CA PHE A 164 -2.64 -14.29 26.72
C PHE A 164 -1.54 -13.41 26.13
N ARG A 165 -1.12 -12.36 26.86
CA ARG A 165 -0.04 -11.46 26.45
C ARG A 165 1.27 -12.20 26.23
N LEU A 166 1.64 -13.09 27.16
CA LEU A 166 2.86 -13.89 27.10
C LEU A 166 2.67 -15.25 26.44
N ARG A 167 1.46 -15.54 25.94
CA ARG A 167 1.15 -16.71 25.10
C ARG A 167 1.39 -18.06 25.79
N ALA A 168 0.90 -18.20 27.02
CA ALA A 168 0.82 -19.50 27.68
C ALA A 168 -0.03 -20.46 26.83
N SER A 169 0.52 -21.62 26.46
CA SER A 169 -0.04 -22.53 25.46
C SER A 169 -1.49 -22.94 25.74
N GLU A 170 -1.77 -23.22 27.00
CA GLU A 170 -3.06 -23.66 27.55
C GLU A 170 -4.13 -22.56 27.51
N ALA A 171 -3.73 -21.29 27.43
CA ALA A 171 -4.64 -20.16 27.33
C ALA A 171 -5.01 -19.82 25.87
N LEU A 172 -4.22 -20.27 24.88
CA LEU A 172 -4.43 -19.85 23.49
C LEU A 172 -5.63 -20.58 22.85
N PRO A 173 -6.61 -19.85 22.28
CA PRO A 173 -7.78 -20.47 21.69
C PRO A 173 -7.40 -21.31 20.46
N SER A 174 -8.10 -22.41 20.22
CA SER A 174 -7.85 -23.33 19.10
C SER A 174 -8.69 -22.97 17.86
N TRP A 175 -8.57 -23.75 16.78
CA TRP A 175 -9.44 -23.61 15.60
C TRP A 175 -10.92 -23.90 15.87
N GLU A 176 -11.23 -24.66 16.93
CA GLU A 176 -12.60 -25.01 17.31
C GLU A 176 -13.36 -23.82 17.91
N GLU A 177 -12.63 -22.81 18.37
CA GLU A 177 -13.22 -21.58 18.91
C GLU A 177 -13.87 -20.77 17.79
N PRO A 178 -15.19 -20.47 17.87
CA PRO A 178 -15.94 -19.86 16.77
C PRO A 178 -15.33 -18.54 16.26
N ASP A 179 -14.82 -17.69 17.15
CA ASP A 179 -14.21 -16.42 16.77
C ASP A 179 -12.87 -16.60 16.05
N VAL A 180 -12.05 -17.58 16.44
CA VAL A 180 -10.80 -17.89 15.73
C VAL A 180 -11.13 -18.39 14.32
N ARG A 181 -12.09 -19.31 14.21
CA ARG A 181 -12.51 -19.86 12.92
C ARG A 181 -13.14 -18.79 12.03
N PHE A 182 -13.93 -17.87 12.60
CA PHE A 182 -14.49 -16.72 11.90
C PHE A 182 -13.39 -15.83 11.29
N HIS A 183 -12.41 -15.40 12.10
CA HIS A 183 -11.34 -14.53 11.62
C HIS A 183 -10.51 -15.21 10.52
N ALA A 184 -10.25 -16.51 10.63
CA ALA A 184 -9.59 -17.26 9.57
C ALA A 184 -10.44 -17.39 8.30
N TRP A 185 -11.75 -17.57 8.44
CA TRP A 185 -12.68 -17.57 7.30
C TRP A 185 -12.67 -16.24 6.55
N THR A 186 -12.61 -15.09 7.25
CA THR A 186 -12.51 -13.79 6.57
C THR A 186 -11.28 -13.70 5.67
N GLN A 187 -10.16 -14.29 6.09
CA GLN A 187 -8.93 -14.32 5.30
C GLN A 187 -9.09 -15.22 4.08
N TRP A 188 -9.65 -16.42 4.25
CA TRP A 188 -9.94 -17.30 3.12
C TRP A 188 -10.78 -16.60 2.05
N VAL A 189 -11.87 -15.94 2.44
CA VAL A 189 -12.72 -15.18 1.53
C VAL A 189 -11.93 -14.05 0.85
N PHE A 190 -11.18 -13.27 1.61
CA PHE A 190 -10.35 -12.19 1.06
C PHE A 190 -9.37 -12.71 0.00
N PHE A 191 -8.60 -13.76 0.31
CA PHE A 191 -7.58 -14.28 -0.60
C PHE A 191 -8.20 -14.87 -1.87
N ARG A 192 -9.38 -15.48 -1.77
CA ARG A 192 -10.13 -15.94 -2.96
C ARG A 192 -10.51 -14.79 -3.87
N GLN A 193 -11.15 -13.76 -3.31
CA GLN A 193 -11.61 -12.61 -4.11
C GLN A 193 -10.43 -11.81 -4.67
N TRP A 194 -9.36 -11.63 -3.88
CA TRP A 194 -8.16 -10.97 -4.38
C TRP A 194 -7.50 -11.75 -5.52
N GLN A 195 -7.42 -13.09 -5.41
CA GLN A 195 -6.89 -13.91 -6.50
C GLN A 195 -7.72 -13.75 -7.79
N GLU A 196 -9.06 -13.70 -7.68
CA GLU A 196 -9.93 -13.46 -8.83
C GLU A 196 -9.66 -12.09 -9.49
N ILE A 197 -9.47 -11.04 -8.68
CA ILE A 197 -9.10 -9.71 -9.20
C ILE A 197 -7.72 -9.71 -9.85
N ARG A 198 -6.73 -10.41 -9.26
CA ARG A 198 -5.39 -10.56 -9.85
C ARG A 198 -5.44 -11.27 -11.20
N ASP A 199 -6.14 -12.41 -11.27
CA ASP A 199 -6.28 -13.19 -12.50
C ASP A 199 -6.96 -12.34 -13.59
N TYR A 200 -7.97 -11.55 -13.21
CA TYR A 200 -8.66 -10.64 -14.14
C TYR A 200 -7.75 -9.50 -14.65
N ALA A 201 -6.88 -8.97 -13.79
CA ALA A 201 -5.87 -7.98 -14.16
C ALA A 201 -4.83 -8.58 -15.13
N HIS A 202 -4.31 -9.77 -14.82
CA HIS A 202 -3.34 -10.48 -15.64
C HIS A 202 -3.91 -10.84 -17.02
N ALA A 203 -5.17 -11.25 -17.10
CA ALA A 203 -5.87 -11.50 -18.36
C ALA A 203 -5.95 -10.26 -19.28
N ARG A 204 -5.75 -9.05 -18.72
CA ARG A 204 -5.70 -7.76 -19.43
C ARG A 204 -4.28 -7.22 -19.60
N GLY A 205 -3.26 -7.98 -19.21
CA GLY A 205 -1.87 -7.53 -19.25
C GLY A 205 -1.53 -6.45 -18.22
N ILE A 206 -2.35 -6.31 -17.17
CA ILE A 206 -2.14 -5.36 -16.07
C ILE A 206 -1.46 -6.09 -14.92
N GLN A 207 -0.33 -5.55 -14.46
CA GLN A 207 0.39 -6.01 -13.29
C GLN A 207 0.04 -5.15 -12.07
N ILE A 208 0.13 -5.71 -10.87
CA ILE A 208 -0.17 -5.00 -9.63
C ILE A 208 1.12 -4.65 -8.90
N ILE A 209 1.23 -3.38 -8.49
CA ILE A 209 2.27 -2.89 -7.60
C ILE A 209 1.68 -2.84 -6.20
N GLY A 210 2.16 -3.71 -5.32
CA GLY A 210 1.82 -3.72 -3.91
C GLY A 210 2.79 -2.88 -3.10
N ASP A 211 2.54 -2.81 -1.81
CA ASP A 211 3.27 -1.95 -0.88
C ASP A 211 3.34 -2.60 0.49
N ILE A 212 4.48 -2.48 1.17
CA ILE A 212 4.63 -2.83 2.58
C ILE A 212 5.39 -1.74 3.35
N PRO A 213 4.93 -1.39 4.56
CA PRO A 213 5.75 -0.61 5.50
C PRO A 213 6.99 -1.40 5.88
N ILE A 214 8.17 -0.78 6.01
CA ILE A 214 9.34 -1.51 6.55
C ILE A 214 9.04 -2.07 7.94
N PHE A 215 8.50 -1.25 8.85
CA PHE A 215 8.14 -1.67 10.20
C PHE A 215 6.71 -2.20 10.28
N VAL A 216 6.43 -3.04 11.27
CA VAL A 216 5.07 -3.51 11.58
C VAL A 216 4.47 -2.68 12.71
N ALA A 217 3.15 -2.69 12.86
CA ALA A 217 2.50 -2.03 14.00
C ALA A 217 2.86 -2.76 15.31
N TYR A 218 3.02 -2.02 16.40
CA TYR A 218 3.25 -2.62 17.73
C TYR A 218 2.08 -3.53 18.12
N ASP A 219 0.85 -3.03 18.03
CA ASP A 219 -0.36 -3.80 18.25
C ASP A 219 -0.69 -4.65 17.02
N SER A 220 0.07 -5.73 16.81
CA SER A 220 -0.11 -6.66 15.69
C SER A 220 0.10 -8.10 16.12
N ALA A 221 -0.49 -9.02 15.34
CA ALA A 221 -0.27 -10.45 15.49
C ALA A 221 1.21 -10.83 15.32
N ASP A 222 1.96 -10.08 14.49
CA ASP A 222 3.37 -10.36 14.22
C ASP A 222 4.24 -10.12 15.45
N VAL A 223 4.09 -8.94 16.08
CA VAL A 223 4.84 -8.58 17.28
C VAL A 223 4.42 -9.46 18.45
N TRP A 224 3.11 -9.68 18.63
CA TRP A 224 2.61 -10.55 19.69
C TRP A 224 3.14 -11.98 19.57
N ALA A 225 3.15 -12.56 18.36
CA ALA A 225 3.54 -13.95 18.15
C ALA A 225 5.05 -14.19 18.07
N ARG A 226 5.84 -13.18 17.68
CA ARG A 226 7.29 -13.27 17.46
C ARG A 226 8.05 -12.17 18.21
N ARG A 227 7.77 -11.98 19.50
CA ARG A 227 8.35 -10.91 20.35
C ARG A 227 9.88 -10.89 20.32
N GLU A 228 10.52 -12.04 20.16
CA GLU A 228 11.98 -12.19 20.09
C GLU A 228 12.63 -11.52 18.87
N LEU A 229 11.84 -11.18 17.84
CA LEU A 229 12.30 -10.50 16.63
C LEU A 229 12.32 -8.97 16.74
N PHE A 230 11.95 -8.43 17.90
CA PHE A 230 11.76 -6.99 18.15
C PHE A 230 12.48 -6.54 19.42
N GLU A 231 12.82 -5.25 19.49
CA GLU A 231 13.41 -4.65 20.69
C GLU A 231 12.34 -4.35 21.74
N LEU A 232 12.01 -5.39 22.52
CA LEU A 232 11.00 -5.36 23.58
C LEU A 232 11.61 -5.76 24.94
N ASP A 233 11.03 -5.27 26.02
CA ASP A 233 11.30 -5.76 27.38
C ASP A 233 10.61 -7.12 27.66
N ALA A 234 10.81 -7.68 28.85
CA ALA A 234 10.25 -8.97 29.24
C ALA A 234 8.70 -8.98 29.25
N GLU A 235 8.09 -7.82 29.52
CA GLU A 235 6.66 -7.60 29.51
C GLU A 235 6.09 -7.37 28.09
N GLY A 236 6.96 -7.23 27.10
CA GLY A 236 6.62 -7.04 25.69
C GLY A 236 6.49 -5.57 25.26
N ARG A 237 6.92 -4.60 26.08
CA ARG A 237 6.88 -3.17 25.74
C ARG A 237 8.12 -2.77 24.92
N PRO A 238 8.00 -1.88 23.91
CA PRO A 238 9.16 -1.41 23.16
C PRO A 238 10.15 -0.67 24.06
N THR A 239 11.43 -1.01 23.96
CA THR A 239 12.51 -0.24 24.61
C THR A 239 12.96 0.92 23.74
N VAL A 240 12.81 0.77 22.42
CA VAL A 240 13.07 1.78 21.39
C VAL A 240 11.98 1.71 20.33
N VAL A 241 11.76 2.82 19.63
CA VAL A 241 10.74 2.96 18.59
C VAL A 241 11.30 3.61 17.33
N ALA A 242 10.63 3.33 16.22
CA ALA A 242 10.97 3.87 14.91
C ALA A 242 10.56 5.34 14.77
N GLY A 243 11.27 6.02 13.87
CA GLY A 243 10.98 7.36 13.41
C GLY A 243 11.97 7.83 12.37
N VAL A 244 12.01 9.14 12.16
CA VAL A 244 13.04 9.84 11.38
C VAL A 244 13.54 11.06 12.15
N PRO A 245 14.82 11.43 12.01
CA PRO A 245 15.39 12.58 12.70
C PRO A 245 14.74 13.88 12.23
N PRO A 246 14.97 15.00 12.94
CA PRO A 246 14.70 16.33 12.42
C PRO A 246 15.36 16.55 11.06
N ASP A 247 14.64 17.18 10.15
CA ASP A 247 15.12 17.58 8.83
C ASP A 247 14.57 18.97 8.46
N TYR A 248 14.83 19.42 7.23
CA TYR A 248 14.38 20.72 6.76
C TYR A 248 12.85 20.83 6.57
N PHE A 249 12.12 19.71 6.62
CA PHE A 249 10.65 19.66 6.59
C PHE A 249 10.03 19.56 8.00
N SER A 250 10.72 18.96 8.97
CA SER A 250 10.25 18.79 10.35
C SER A 250 11.32 19.12 11.39
N ALA A 251 11.09 20.20 12.15
CA ALA A 251 11.98 20.63 13.23
C ALA A 251 12.14 19.61 14.37
N THR A 252 11.19 18.68 14.55
CA THR A 252 11.23 17.66 15.61
C THR A 252 11.37 16.23 15.07
N GLY A 253 11.57 16.09 13.75
CA GLY A 253 11.50 14.80 13.08
C GLY A 253 10.10 14.19 13.18
N GLN A 254 10.01 12.87 13.09
CA GLN A 254 8.75 12.14 13.26
C GLN A 254 8.97 10.91 14.12
N ARG A 255 8.19 10.78 15.20
CA ARG A 255 8.18 9.58 16.06
C ARG A 255 6.99 8.72 15.65
N TRP A 256 7.23 7.62 14.96
CA TRP A 256 6.15 6.76 14.44
C TRP A 256 5.64 5.77 15.48
N GLY A 257 6.49 5.34 16.41
CA GLY A 257 6.08 4.49 17.53
C GLY A 257 6.06 2.99 17.22
N ASN A 258 6.39 2.57 15.98
CA ASN A 258 6.57 1.16 15.66
C ASN A 258 7.73 0.55 16.46
N PRO A 259 7.66 -0.74 16.85
CA PRO A 259 8.79 -1.42 17.45
C PRO A 259 9.89 -1.63 16.39
N LEU A 260 11.14 -1.54 16.82
CA LEU A 260 12.29 -1.79 15.95
C LEU A 260 12.65 -3.28 15.93
N TYR A 261 13.22 -3.73 14.82
CA TYR A 261 13.68 -5.10 14.67
C TYR A 261 14.93 -5.36 15.49
N ARG A 262 14.97 -6.50 16.16
CA ARG A 262 16.21 -7.07 16.69
C ARG A 262 16.95 -7.78 15.57
N TRP A 263 17.66 -7.03 14.72
CA TRP A 263 18.26 -7.57 13.51
C TRP A 263 19.20 -8.76 13.73
N SER A 264 19.85 -8.86 14.88
CA SER A 264 20.62 -10.04 15.27
C SER A 264 19.77 -11.30 15.37
N ALA A 265 18.58 -11.23 15.97
CA ALA A 265 17.66 -12.36 16.05
C ALA A 265 17.10 -12.75 14.66
N HIS A 266 16.92 -11.77 13.77
CA HIS A 266 16.59 -12.05 12.37
C HIS A 266 17.74 -12.74 11.65
N GLU A 267 19.00 -12.33 11.87
CA GLU A 267 20.18 -13.04 11.34
C GLU A 267 20.27 -14.47 11.88
N ASP A 268 20.03 -14.69 13.18
CA ASP A 268 20.09 -15.99 13.83
C ASP A 268 19.06 -16.98 13.27
N GLU A 269 17.87 -16.51 12.86
CA GLU A 269 16.89 -17.32 12.14
C GLU A 269 16.99 -17.22 10.61
N ASP A 270 18.13 -16.75 10.09
CA ASP A 270 18.45 -16.69 8.67
C ASP A 270 17.39 -15.92 7.85
N PHE A 271 16.91 -14.84 8.46
CA PHE A 271 15.89 -13.91 7.97
C PHE A 271 14.56 -14.56 7.59
N ARG A 272 14.25 -15.73 8.16
CA ARG A 272 13.06 -16.53 7.81
C ARG A 272 11.75 -15.74 7.87
N TRP A 273 11.54 -14.90 8.89
CA TRP A 273 10.33 -14.08 8.99
C TRP A 273 10.20 -13.08 7.83
N TRP A 274 11.28 -12.39 7.47
CA TRP A 274 11.28 -11.42 6.36
C TRP A 274 11.11 -12.10 5.00
N ILE A 275 11.73 -13.27 4.80
CA ILE A 275 11.54 -14.08 3.58
C ILE A 275 10.07 -14.53 3.48
N ALA A 276 9.47 -14.97 4.59
CA ALA A 276 8.06 -15.36 4.63
C ALA A 276 7.15 -14.16 4.32
N ARG A 277 7.46 -12.98 4.88
CA ARG A 277 6.72 -11.74 4.63
C ARG A 277 6.75 -11.36 3.16
N VAL A 278 7.93 -11.28 2.54
CA VAL A 278 8.04 -10.96 1.11
C VAL A 278 7.35 -12.01 0.25
N ARG A 279 7.54 -13.31 0.53
CA ARG A 279 6.85 -14.39 -0.19
C ARG A 279 5.33 -14.24 -0.12
N GLN A 280 4.79 -13.91 1.05
CA GLN A 280 3.37 -13.66 1.22
C GLN A 280 2.93 -12.43 0.44
N THR A 281 3.69 -11.34 0.50
CA THR A 281 3.32 -10.12 -0.21
C THR A 281 3.32 -10.28 -1.73
N LEU A 282 4.21 -11.10 -2.29
CA LEU A 282 4.20 -11.43 -3.72
C LEU A 282 2.97 -12.27 -4.13
N ARG A 283 2.20 -12.80 -3.17
CA ARG A 283 0.85 -13.34 -3.43
C ARG A 283 -0.24 -12.26 -3.49
N PHE A 284 0.07 -11.01 -3.13
CA PHE A 284 -0.78 -9.87 -3.42
C PHE A 284 -0.41 -9.15 -4.71
N CYS A 285 0.88 -9.06 -5.06
CA CYS A 285 1.35 -8.19 -6.14
C CYS A 285 2.41 -8.82 -7.03
N ASP A 286 2.71 -8.17 -8.15
CA ASP A 286 3.74 -8.55 -9.11
C ASP A 286 5.03 -7.76 -8.88
N LEU A 287 4.90 -6.49 -8.49
CA LEU A 287 5.99 -5.64 -7.99
C LEU A 287 5.69 -5.21 -6.55
N LEU A 288 6.73 -5.08 -5.73
CA LEU A 288 6.62 -4.75 -4.31
C LEU A 288 7.35 -3.45 -3.99
N ARG A 289 6.62 -2.36 -3.73
CA ARG A 289 7.20 -1.19 -3.06
C ARG A 289 7.50 -1.55 -1.61
N ILE A 290 8.73 -1.28 -1.16
CA ILE A 290 9.04 -1.31 0.27
C ILE A 290 9.23 0.13 0.73
N ASP A 291 8.30 0.58 1.56
CA ASP A 291 8.32 1.89 2.21
C ASP A 291 9.53 2.04 3.12
N HIS A 292 10.11 3.23 3.18
CA HIS A 292 11.27 3.56 3.99
C HIS A 292 12.45 2.59 3.78
N PHE A 293 12.76 2.29 2.51
CA PHE A 293 13.81 1.33 2.12
C PHE A 293 15.16 1.63 2.78
N ARG A 294 15.46 2.91 3.02
CA ARG A 294 16.69 3.37 3.66
C ARG A 294 16.94 2.72 5.03
N GLY A 295 15.88 2.29 5.72
CA GLY A 295 15.94 1.54 6.98
C GLY A 295 16.68 0.21 6.91
N PHE A 296 16.90 -0.36 5.72
CA PHE A 296 17.73 -1.56 5.53
C PHE A 296 19.23 -1.27 5.48
N ALA A 297 19.64 -0.02 5.22
CA ALA A 297 21.04 0.39 5.40
C ALA A 297 21.27 0.86 6.84
N ALA A 298 20.43 1.80 7.30
CA ALA A 298 20.39 2.25 8.68
C ALA A 298 19.01 2.83 9.02
N TYR A 299 18.57 2.64 10.27
CA TYR A 299 17.31 3.15 10.79
C TYR A 299 17.54 4.11 11.96
N TRP A 300 16.60 5.03 12.17
CA TRP A 300 16.63 5.96 13.29
C TRP A 300 15.97 5.33 14.52
N GLU A 301 16.74 5.13 15.57
CA GLU A 301 16.34 4.51 16.82
C GLU A 301 16.08 5.57 17.88
N ILE A 302 14.84 5.63 18.40
CA ILE A 302 14.42 6.59 19.42
C ILE A 302 14.12 5.82 20.72
N PRO A 303 14.70 6.17 21.88
CA PRO A 303 14.29 5.60 23.17
C PRO A 303 12.78 5.74 23.38
N ALA A 304 12.11 4.67 23.82
CA ALA A 304 10.64 4.64 23.84
C ALA A 304 10.01 5.73 24.74
N GLU A 305 10.73 6.14 25.78
CA GLU A 305 10.37 7.20 26.72
C GLU A 305 10.44 8.62 26.12
N GLU A 306 11.16 8.81 25.01
CA GLU A 306 11.30 10.12 24.39
C GLU A 306 9.98 10.50 23.67
N PRO A 307 9.44 11.72 23.91
CA PRO A 307 8.18 12.16 23.33
C PRO A 307 8.32 12.56 21.85
N THR A 308 9.54 12.80 21.37
CA THR A 308 9.84 13.25 20.00
C THR A 308 11.00 12.45 19.40
N ALA A 309 11.28 12.65 18.11
CA ALA A 309 12.36 11.94 17.43
C ALA A 309 13.74 12.63 17.53
N VAL A 310 13.83 13.77 18.22
CA VAL A 310 15.06 14.58 18.29
C VAL A 310 16.22 13.81 18.92
N ARG A 311 15.95 13.03 19.96
CA ARG A 311 16.95 12.28 20.73
C ARG A 311 17.04 10.82 20.30
N GLY A 312 17.17 10.58 19.01
CA GLY A 312 17.48 9.26 18.46
C GLY A 312 18.93 9.12 18.01
N ARG A 313 19.24 7.97 17.41
CA ARG A 313 20.53 7.70 16.76
C ARG A 313 20.36 6.82 15.53
N TRP A 314 21.25 6.95 14.56
CA TRP A 314 21.33 6.02 13.44
C TRP A 314 21.95 4.69 13.88
N VAL A 315 21.29 3.58 13.56
CA VAL A 315 21.77 2.22 13.82
C VAL A 315 21.83 1.46 12.49
N PRO A 316 22.96 0.82 12.15
CA PRO A 316 23.08 0.07 10.90
C PRO A 316 22.18 -1.17 10.91
N ALA A 317 21.65 -1.51 9.74
CA ALA A 317 20.88 -2.73 9.51
C ALA A 317 21.59 -3.66 8.52
N PRO A 318 21.37 -4.98 8.58
CA PRO A 318 22.05 -5.95 7.72
C PRO A 318 21.37 -6.12 6.35
N GLY A 319 21.01 -5.02 5.69
CA GLY A 319 20.24 -5.02 4.44
C GLY A 319 20.86 -5.87 3.33
N GLU A 320 22.19 -5.80 3.15
CA GLU A 320 22.85 -6.62 2.14
C GLU A 320 22.72 -8.12 2.42
N LYS A 321 22.93 -8.54 3.67
CA LYS A 321 22.78 -9.95 4.07
C LYS A 321 21.34 -10.42 3.85
N LEU A 322 20.38 -9.59 4.26
CA LEU A 322 18.95 -9.83 4.08
C LEU A 322 18.60 -10.05 2.61
N PHE A 323 18.93 -9.09 1.74
CA PHE A 323 18.55 -9.15 0.33
C PHE A 323 19.29 -10.24 -0.44
N ARG A 324 20.56 -10.55 -0.10
CA ARG A 324 21.25 -11.72 -0.64
C ARG A 324 20.52 -13.01 -0.26
N ARG A 325 20.10 -13.14 1.00
CA ARG A 325 19.41 -14.35 1.45
C ARG A 325 18.02 -14.49 0.86
N MET A 326 17.27 -13.40 0.76
CA MET A 326 15.98 -13.37 0.07
C MET A 326 16.14 -13.76 -1.40
N LEU A 327 17.12 -13.19 -2.11
CA LEU A 327 17.36 -13.49 -3.53
C LEU A 327 17.72 -14.97 -3.72
N ALA A 328 18.60 -15.51 -2.88
CA ALA A 328 18.98 -16.93 -2.92
C ALA A 328 17.79 -17.88 -2.66
N THR A 329 16.79 -17.43 -1.89
CA THR A 329 15.64 -18.25 -1.48
C THR A 329 14.44 -18.10 -2.42
N LEU A 330 14.20 -16.90 -2.94
CA LEU A 330 13.03 -16.56 -3.76
C LEU A 330 13.34 -16.51 -5.27
N GLY A 331 14.62 -16.50 -5.65
CA GLY A 331 15.10 -16.45 -7.03
C GLY A 331 15.03 -15.07 -7.67
N MET A 332 13.95 -14.31 -7.42
CA MET A 332 13.80 -12.93 -7.86
C MET A 332 13.24 -12.04 -6.77
N LEU A 333 13.63 -10.76 -6.80
CA LEU A 333 13.15 -9.72 -5.91
C LEU A 333 12.58 -8.57 -6.74
N PRO A 334 11.27 -8.58 -7.05
CA PRO A 334 10.64 -7.53 -7.84
C PRO A 334 10.35 -6.28 -6.98
N ILE A 335 11.38 -5.77 -6.31
CA ILE A 335 11.28 -4.71 -5.31
C ILE A 335 11.45 -3.34 -5.96
N LEU A 336 10.60 -2.39 -5.57
CA LEU A 336 10.74 -0.96 -5.79
C LEU A 336 11.15 -0.32 -4.45
N ALA A 337 12.24 0.44 -4.44
CA ALA A 337 12.74 1.09 -3.25
C ALA A 337 12.06 2.46 -3.08
N GLU A 338 11.34 2.64 -1.98
CA GLU A 338 10.98 3.96 -1.49
C GLU A 338 12.23 4.62 -0.91
N ASP A 339 12.87 5.47 -1.70
CA ASP A 339 14.12 6.17 -1.40
C ASP A 339 13.92 7.69 -1.39
N LEU A 340 12.81 8.18 -0.84
CA LEU A 340 12.55 9.61 -0.68
C LEU A 340 13.17 10.16 0.61
N GLY A 341 13.28 11.49 0.69
CA GLY A 341 13.91 12.20 1.80
C GLY A 341 15.43 12.30 1.65
N VAL A 342 16.13 12.53 2.75
CA VAL A 342 17.61 12.63 2.75
C VAL A 342 18.22 11.23 2.70
N ILE A 343 18.72 10.86 1.53
CA ILE A 343 19.36 9.58 1.24
C ILE A 343 20.88 9.71 1.25
N THR A 344 21.55 8.67 1.76
CA THR A 344 23.00 8.59 1.92
C THR A 344 23.60 7.58 0.92
N PRO A 345 24.89 7.69 0.54
CA PRO A 345 25.50 6.84 -0.48
C PRO A 345 25.40 5.32 -0.23
N ASP A 346 25.38 4.90 1.03
CA ASP A 346 25.18 3.50 1.44
C ASP A 346 23.79 2.95 1.08
N VAL A 347 22.76 3.80 1.12
CA VAL A 347 21.40 3.43 0.70
C VAL A 347 21.34 3.29 -0.83
N GLU A 348 21.98 4.21 -1.56
CA GLU A 348 22.07 4.15 -3.02
C GLU A 348 22.84 2.93 -3.48
N GLU A 349 23.99 2.64 -2.84
CA GLU A 349 24.78 1.44 -3.09
C GLU A 349 23.95 0.18 -2.84
N LEU A 350 23.21 0.11 -1.73
CA LEU A 350 22.35 -1.03 -1.42
C LEU A 350 21.26 -1.20 -2.49
N ARG A 351 20.57 -0.13 -2.88
CA ARG A 351 19.53 -0.14 -3.93
C ARG A 351 20.11 -0.64 -5.27
N ASP A 352 21.21 -0.04 -5.70
CA ASP A 352 21.78 -0.25 -7.02
C ASP A 352 22.46 -1.62 -7.16
N LYS A 353 23.05 -2.13 -6.07
CA LYS A 353 23.67 -3.47 -6.01
C LYS A 353 22.68 -4.60 -6.31
N PHE A 354 21.41 -4.45 -5.93
CA PHE A 354 20.35 -5.39 -6.26
C PHE A 354 19.51 -4.96 -7.46
N GLY A 355 19.83 -3.81 -8.07
CA GLY A 355 19.14 -3.28 -9.24
C GLY A 355 17.68 -2.92 -8.97
N PHE A 356 17.37 -2.46 -7.76
CA PHE A 356 16.03 -2.01 -7.38
C PHE A 356 15.74 -0.63 -7.96
N PRO A 357 14.61 -0.40 -8.62
CA PRO A 357 14.21 0.94 -9.04
C PRO A 357 13.90 1.83 -7.83
N GLY A 358 14.43 3.06 -7.83
CA GLY A 358 14.06 4.10 -6.85
C GLY A 358 12.80 4.86 -7.25
N MET A 359 12.40 5.85 -6.46
CA MET A 359 11.23 6.71 -6.67
C MET A 359 11.63 8.17 -6.93
N ARG A 360 10.85 8.86 -7.77
CA ARG A 360 10.99 10.31 -7.99
C ARG A 360 9.62 10.97 -7.96
N VAL A 361 9.49 12.11 -7.27
CA VAL A 361 8.21 12.79 -7.06
C VAL A 361 8.31 14.23 -7.55
N LEU A 362 7.57 14.58 -8.60
CA LEU A 362 7.69 15.87 -9.28
C LEU A 362 7.28 17.05 -8.39
N GLN A 363 6.36 16.87 -7.45
CA GLN A 363 6.02 17.90 -6.45
C GLN A 363 7.23 18.34 -5.59
N PHE A 364 8.31 17.56 -5.56
CA PHE A 364 9.55 17.90 -4.87
C PHE A 364 10.65 18.46 -5.79
N ALA A 365 10.41 18.56 -7.11
CA ALA A 365 11.45 18.83 -8.10
C ALA A 365 11.77 20.33 -8.30
N PHE A 366 10.83 21.22 -8.01
CA PHE A 366 10.89 22.63 -8.46
C PHE A 366 11.36 23.60 -7.36
N ASP A 367 12.25 23.15 -6.47
CA ASP A 367 12.83 23.97 -5.38
C ASP A 367 13.92 24.97 -5.85
N GLY A 368 14.16 25.03 -7.16
CA GLY A 368 15.13 25.94 -7.79
C GLY A 368 16.56 25.42 -7.82
N LYS A 369 16.84 24.25 -7.23
CA LYS A 369 18.18 23.66 -7.23
C LYS A 369 18.37 22.79 -8.49
N PRO A 370 19.40 23.04 -9.32
CA PRO A 370 19.61 22.30 -10.56
C PRO A 370 20.02 20.84 -10.34
N ASP A 371 20.54 20.50 -9.15
CA ASP A 371 20.94 19.16 -8.72
C ASP A 371 19.83 18.40 -7.98
N ASN A 372 18.62 18.96 -7.90
CA ASN A 372 17.49 18.29 -7.25
C ASN A 372 17.21 16.92 -7.93
N PRO A 373 17.28 15.80 -7.20
CA PRO A 373 17.19 14.47 -7.80
C PRO A 373 15.80 14.16 -8.40
N HIS A 374 14.78 14.93 -8.05
CA HIS A 374 13.42 14.80 -8.56
C HIS A 374 13.17 15.54 -9.88
N LEU A 375 14.11 16.38 -10.34
CA LEU A 375 14.06 16.95 -11.69
C LEU A 375 14.29 15.85 -12.74
N PRO A 376 13.48 15.77 -13.81
CA PRO A 376 13.60 14.72 -14.83
C PRO A 376 14.98 14.61 -15.51
N GLU A 377 15.72 15.70 -15.61
CA GLU A 377 17.07 15.76 -16.18
C GLU A 377 18.08 14.98 -15.33
N ASN A 378 17.84 14.92 -14.02
CA ASN A 378 18.69 14.23 -13.04
C ASN A 378 18.32 12.76 -12.85
N PHE A 379 17.35 12.25 -13.61
CA PHE A 379 17.04 10.82 -13.56
C PHE A 379 18.21 10.01 -14.17
N PRO A 380 18.52 8.84 -13.59
CA PRO A 380 19.65 8.04 -14.06
C PRO A 380 19.46 7.58 -15.50
N GLU A 381 20.54 7.47 -16.26
CA GLU A 381 20.51 7.10 -17.70
C GLU A 381 19.84 5.75 -17.95
N HIS A 382 20.07 4.77 -17.06
CA HIS A 382 19.42 3.46 -17.15
C HIS A 382 17.89 3.51 -16.90
N GLY A 383 17.37 4.62 -16.36
CA GLY A 383 15.93 4.88 -16.22
C GLY A 383 15.21 4.02 -15.17
N ARG A 384 15.93 3.24 -14.35
CA ARG A 384 15.36 2.37 -13.28
C ARG A 384 14.85 3.23 -12.12
N VAL A 385 13.80 3.99 -12.38
CA VAL A 385 13.07 4.79 -11.41
C VAL A 385 11.60 4.75 -11.76
N VAL A 386 10.77 4.88 -10.72
CA VAL A 386 9.34 5.12 -10.85
C VAL A 386 9.07 6.59 -10.56
N VAL A 387 8.53 7.32 -11.54
CA VAL A 387 8.20 8.73 -11.39
C VAL A 387 6.72 8.91 -11.06
N TYR A 388 6.44 9.83 -10.15
CA TYR A 388 5.10 10.22 -9.71
C TYR A 388 4.96 11.75 -9.80
N PRO A 389 3.80 12.30 -10.21
CA PRO A 389 3.47 13.68 -9.90
C PRO A 389 3.49 13.89 -8.38
N GLY A 390 2.68 13.11 -7.67
CA GLY A 390 2.62 12.97 -6.22
C GLY A 390 2.27 11.53 -5.82
N THR A 391 2.53 11.18 -4.56
CA THR A 391 2.16 9.89 -3.95
C THR A 391 0.85 10.02 -3.17
N HIS A 392 0.49 9.01 -2.37
CA HIS A 392 -0.68 9.06 -1.48
C HIS A 392 -0.50 9.99 -0.27
N ASP A 393 0.74 10.31 0.12
CA ASP A 393 1.07 11.23 1.22
C ASP A 393 1.11 12.70 0.79
N ASN A 394 1.24 12.92 -0.51
CA ASN A 394 1.20 14.23 -1.12
C ASN A 394 -0.23 14.77 -1.20
N ASP A 395 -0.37 16.09 -1.33
CA ASP A 395 -1.61 16.65 -1.83
C ASP A 395 -1.79 16.28 -3.31
N THR A 396 -3.00 16.43 -3.86
CA THR A 396 -3.18 16.33 -5.31
C THR A 396 -2.34 17.39 -6.00
N ALA A 397 -1.99 17.20 -7.28
CA ALA A 397 -1.20 18.16 -8.04
C ALA A 397 -1.82 19.56 -8.03
N LEU A 398 -3.15 19.66 -8.11
CA LEU A 398 -3.86 20.94 -8.04
C LEU A 398 -3.83 21.54 -6.63
N GLY A 399 -4.07 20.73 -5.59
CA GLY A 399 -4.00 21.16 -4.19
C GLY A 399 -2.60 21.63 -3.79
N TRP A 400 -1.57 20.88 -4.19
CA TRP A 400 -0.17 21.24 -4.05
C TRP A 400 0.13 22.56 -4.76
N TYR A 401 -0.25 22.71 -6.03
CA TYR A 401 0.04 23.94 -6.79
C TYR A 401 -0.59 25.18 -6.13
N ARG A 402 -1.83 25.08 -5.65
CA ARG A 402 -2.52 26.18 -4.98
C ARG A 402 -1.86 26.63 -3.68
N THR A 403 -1.13 25.74 -3.01
CA THR A 403 -0.47 26.00 -1.72
C THR A 403 1.06 26.13 -1.83
N ALA A 404 1.63 25.80 -2.99
CA ALA A 404 3.07 25.86 -3.22
C ALA A 404 3.60 27.31 -3.10
N PRO A 405 4.82 27.49 -2.54
CA PRO A 405 5.51 28.77 -2.53
C PRO A 405 5.61 29.42 -3.92
N LYS A 406 5.62 30.75 -3.96
CA LYS A 406 5.62 31.50 -5.23
C LYS A 406 6.82 31.17 -6.12
N ASP A 407 8.00 31.10 -5.54
CA ASP A 407 9.26 30.72 -6.20
C ASP A 407 9.19 29.30 -6.78
N VAL A 408 8.63 28.34 -6.04
CA VAL A 408 8.40 26.97 -6.54
C VAL A 408 7.48 26.95 -7.77
N ARG A 409 6.40 27.75 -7.76
CA ARG A 409 5.50 27.89 -8.91
C ARG A 409 6.17 28.55 -10.11
N GLU A 410 6.96 29.59 -9.89
CA GLU A 410 7.74 30.26 -10.94
C GLU A 410 8.76 29.30 -11.59
N ASN A 411 9.44 28.49 -10.77
CA ASN A 411 10.35 27.45 -11.25
C ASN A 411 9.63 26.37 -12.08
N LEU A 412 8.45 25.92 -11.64
CA LEU A 412 7.60 25.02 -12.42
C LEU A 412 7.23 25.63 -13.77
N HIS A 413 6.73 26.87 -13.79
CA HIS A 413 6.35 27.54 -15.05
C HIS A 413 7.52 27.72 -16.00
N ALA A 414 8.69 28.10 -15.50
CA ALA A 414 9.92 28.17 -16.29
C ALA A 414 10.30 26.80 -16.87
N TYR A 415 10.17 25.73 -16.07
CA TYR A 415 10.40 24.36 -16.51
C TYR A 415 9.42 23.95 -17.64
N LEU A 416 8.13 24.20 -17.44
CA LEU A 416 7.08 23.86 -18.41
C LEU A 416 7.28 24.61 -19.73
N ALA A 417 7.55 25.92 -19.67
CA ALA A 417 7.81 26.75 -20.83
C ALA A 417 9.05 26.28 -21.62
N LYS A 418 10.15 25.97 -20.91
CA LYS A 418 11.38 25.42 -21.52
C LYS A 418 11.12 24.12 -22.29
N HIS A 419 10.17 23.31 -21.83
CA HIS A 419 9.79 22.04 -22.44
C HIS A 419 8.57 22.12 -23.37
N GLY A 420 8.10 23.33 -23.69
CA GLY A 420 6.97 23.54 -24.59
C GLY A 420 5.63 23.00 -24.07
N ILE A 421 5.48 22.86 -22.75
CA ILE A 421 4.22 22.44 -22.12
C ILE A 421 3.42 23.69 -21.77
N ASN A 422 2.38 23.96 -22.55
CA ASN A 422 1.52 25.12 -22.35
C ASN A 422 0.48 24.86 -21.26
N VAL A 423 0.31 25.83 -20.36
CA VAL A 423 -0.74 25.86 -19.34
C VAL A 423 -1.47 27.19 -19.43
N GLN A 424 -2.80 27.17 -19.48
CA GLN A 424 -3.65 28.37 -19.55
C GLN A 424 -4.13 28.78 -18.15
N GLY A 425 -4.37 27.80 -17.28
CA GLY A 425 -4.81 28.00 -15.92
C GLY A 425 -4.25 26.96 -14.95
N GLU A 426 -4.64 27.08 -13.68
CA GLU A 426 -4.20 26.14 -12.65
C GLU A 426 -4.78 24.73 -12.83
N GLU A 427 -5.94 24.63 -13.47
CA GLU A 427 -6.63 23.39 -13.83
C GLU A 427 -5.82 22.50 -14.80
N ASP A 428 -4.87 23.09 -15.54
CA ASP A 428 -3.98 22.35 -16.44
C ASP A 428 -2.78 21.73 -15.71
N ILE A 429 -2.46 22.19 -14.50
CA ILE A 429 -1.26 21.77 -13.76
C ILE A 429 -1.20 20.25 -13.50
N PRO A 430 -2.28 19.57 -13.09
CA PRO A 430 -2.26 18.11 -12.95
C PRO A 430 -1.81 17.40 -14.23
N TRP A 431 -2.38 17.76 -15.37
CA TRP A 431 -2.03 17.15 -16.66
C TRP A 431 -0.66 17.59 -17.18
N ALA A 432 -0.21 18.81 -16.85
CA ALA A 432 1.15 19.24 -17.13
C ALA A 432 2.18 18.37 -16.37
N LEU A 433 1.97 18.09 -15.07
CA LEU A 433 2.85 17.22 -14.30
C LEU A 433 2.78 15.76 -14.77
N ILE A 434 1.59 15.25 -15.12
CA ILE A 434 1.45 13.93 -15.74
C ILE A 434 2.26 13.87 -17.05
N ARG A 435 2.20 14.91 -17.89
CA ARG A 435 2.99 15.00 -19.12
C ARG A 435 4.49 15.02 -18.85
N VAL A 436 4.96 15.77 -17.86
CA VAL A 436 6.37 15.77 -17.44
C VAL A 436 6.81 14.35 -17.00
N ALA A 437 6.02 13.68 -16.17
CA ALA A 437 6.29 12.30 -15.75
C ALA A 437 6.38 11.36 -16.96
N PHE A 438 5.44 11.47 -17.90
CA PHE A 438 5.38 10.61 -19.07
C PHE A 438 6.56 10.86 -20.03
N LEU A 439 6.92 12.10 -20.30
CA LEU A 439 8.04 12.45 -21.18
C LEU A 439 9.42 12.16 -20.57
N SER A 440 9.51 12.03 -19.24
CA SER A 440 10.77 11.68 -18.57
C SER A 440 11.34 10.33 -19.04
N ARG A 441 12.64 10.11 -18.76
CA ARG A 441 13.32 8.84 -19.04
C ARG A 441 12.99 7.71 -18.06
N ALA A 442 12.24 7.98 -17.00
CA ALA A 442 11.82 6.96 -16.03
C ALA A 442 11.12 5.81 -16.76
N LYS A 443 11.53 4.56 -16.48
CA LYS A 443 10.92 3.37 -17.09
C LYS A 443 9.45 3.29 -16.69
N LEU A 444 9.09 3.61 -15.46
CA LEU A 444 7.69 3.58 -15.03
C LEU A 444 7.22 4.97 -14.58
N ALA A 445 6.07 5.41 -15.08
CA ALA A 445 5.35 6.56 -14.56
C ALA A 445 4.07 6.09 -13.87
N VAL A 446 3.84 6.48 -12.62
CA VAL A 446 2.61 6.15 -11.91
C VAL A 446 1.92 7.44 -11.48
N VAL A 447 0.63 7.55 -11.78
CA VAL A 447 -0.14 8.78 -11.50
C VAL A 447 -1.30 8.46 -10.58
N ALA A 448 -1.54 9.31 -9.59
CA ALA A 448 -2.67 9.16 -8.68
C ALA A 448 -3.98 9.48 -9.42
N MET A 449 -5.02 8.70 -9.17
CA MET A 449 -6.32 8.91 -9.82
C MET A 449 -6.90 10.33 -9.61
N PRO A 450 -6.79 10.97 -8.43
CA PRO A 450 -7.20 12.37 -8.26
C PRO A 450 -6.56 13.35 -9.26
N ASP A 451 -5.30 13.13 -9.67
CA ASP A 451 -4.60 13.98 -10.63
C ASP A 451 -5.15 13.80 -12.05
N VAL A 452 -5.47 12.56 -12.45
CA VAL A 452 -6.13 12.26 -13.74
C VAL A 452 -7.46 13.01 -13.86
N LEU A 453 -8.19 13.06 -12.74
CA LEU A 453 -9.48 13.75 -12.61
C LEU A 453 -9.36 15.27 -12.41
N GLY A 454 -8.16 15.79 -12.16
CA GLY A 454 -7.93 17.23 -11.90
C GLY A 454 -8.54 17.72 -10.59
N LEU A 455 -8.62 16.88 -9.56
CA LEU A 455 -9.22 17.22 -8.27
C LEU A 455 -8.26 18.00 -7.36
N GLY A 456 -8.80 18.82 -6.46
CA GLY A 456 -8.05 19.59 -5.47
C GLY A 456 -7.81 18.82 -4.16
N SER A 457 -7.42 19.55 -3.12
CA SER A 457 -7.09 18.99 -1.80
C SER A 457 -8.23 18.24 -1.11
N GLU A 458 -9.48 18.42 -1.55
CA GLU A 458 -10.62 17.61 -1.10
C GLU A 458 -10.47 16.12 -1.43
N ALA A 459 -9.63 15.80 -2.42
CA ALA A 459 -9.33 14.43 -2.85
C ALA A 459 -7.97 13.92 -2.35
N ARG A 460 -7.29 14.65 -1.47
CA ARG A 460 -6.05 14.20 -0.84
C ARG A 460 -6.28 12.90 -0.07
N PHE A 461 -5.44 11.89 -0.32
CA PHE A 461 -5.63 10.58 0.28
C PHE A 461 -5.12 10.52 1.73
N ASN A 462 -3.90 11.01 1.98
CA ASN A 462 -3.34 11.12 3.33
C ASN A 462 -2.67 12.49 3.55
N PHE A 463 -2.82 13.02 4.76
CA PHE A 463 -2.03 14.13 5.27
C PHE A 463 -1.15 13.60 6.40
N PRO A 464 0.16 13.34 6.15
CA PRO A 464 1.08 12.83 7.17
C PRO A 464 1.06 13.67 8.46
N SER A 465 1.16 13.00 9.61
CA SER A 465 1.07 13.60 10.95
C SER A 465 -0.31 14.14 11.37
N ARG A 466 -1.33 14.12 10.50
CA ARG A 466 -2.72 14.40 10.90
C ARG A 466 -3.40 13.11 11.37
N PRO A 467 -3.99 13.05 12.57
CA PRO A 467 -4.54 11.81 13.12
C PRO A 467 -5.88 11.36 12.51
N HIS A 468 -6.63 12.25 11.86
CA HIS A 468 -8.00 11.98 11.41
C HIS A 468 -8.28 12.56 10.01
N GLY A 469 -9.20 11.91 9.28
CA GLY A 469 -9.70 12.36 7.98
C GLY A 469 -8.93 11.84 6.75
N ASN A 470 -8.00 10.91 6.96
CA ASN A 470 -7.18 10.29 5.91
C ASN A 470 -7.82 9.01 5.36
N TRP A 471 -7.25 8.48 4.28
CA TRP A 471 -7.56 7.19 3.66
C TRP A 471 -9.00 7.03 3.17
N ALA A 472 -9.75 8.13 3.13
CA ALA A 472 -11.19 8.12 3.00
C ALA A 472 -11.67 8.54 1.61
N TRP A 473 -10.85 9.17 0.77
CA TRP A 473 -11.32 9.62 -0.55
C TRP A 473 -11.77 8.45 -1.44
N ARG A 474 -12.88 8.63 -2.15
CA ARG A 474 -13.42 7.65 -3.12
C ARG A 474 -13.77 8.30 -4.45
N LEU A 475 -13.68 7.50 -5.50
CA LEU A 475 -14.26 7.78 -6.79
C LEU A 475 -15.78 7.85 -6.70
N LYS A 476 -16.36 8.84 -7.38
CA LYS A 476 -17.79 8.91 -7.66
C LYS A 476 -18.11 8.06 -8.88
N GLU A 477 -19.34 7.58 -8.93
CA GLU A 477 -19.88 6.87 -10.09
C GLU A 477 -19.76 7.74 -11.35
N GLY A 478 -19.35 7.13 -12.47
CA GLY A 478 -19.13 7.82 -13.74
C GLY A 478 -17.80 8.59 -13.89
N GLN A 479 -16.97 8.71 -12.84
CA GLN A 479 -15.67 9.39 -12.97
C GLN A 479 -14.63 8.59 -13.76
N LEU A 480 -14.82 7.28 -13.92
CA LEU A 480 -14.03 6.43 -14.81
C LEU A 480 -14.52 6.58 -16.26
N SER A 481 -14.36 7.78 -16.84
CA SER A 481 -14.86 8.05 -18.19
C SER A 481 -13.92 7.52 -19.29
N PRO A 482 -14.47 7.03 -20.43
CA PRO A 482 -13.66 6.63 -21.58
C PRO A 482 -12.78 7.76 -22.14
N ASP A 483 -13.22 9.02 -22.02
CA ASP A 483 -12.44 10.18 -22.49
C ASP A 483 -11.13 10.35 -21.70
N LYS A 484 -11.16 10.12 -20.39
CA LYS A 484 -9.94 10.16 -19.56
C LYS A 484 -8.99 9.01 -19.86
N ALA A 485 -9.52 7.81 -20.11
CA ALA A 485 -8.72 6.68 -20.58
C ALA A 485 -8.05 6.99 -21.92
N ARG A 486 -8.80 7.55 -22.88
CA ARG A 486 -8.27 7.97 -24.19
C ARG A 486 -7.22 9.07 -24.07
N GLN A 487 -7.42 10.05 -23.19
CA GLN A 487 -6.44 11.12 -22.96
C GLN A 487 -5.11 10.56 -22.43
N LEU A 488 -5.16 9.63 -21.47
CA LEU A 488 -3.98 8.92 -20.99
C LEU A 488 -3.32 8.09 -22.10
N PHE A 489 -4.12 7.37 -22.89
CA PHE A 489 -3.60 6.54 -23.98
C PHE A 489 -2.86 7.37 -25.03
N VAL A 490 -3.41 8.51 -25.46
CA VAL A 490 -2.75 9.42 -26.42
C VAL A 490 -1.41 9.92 -25.87
N LEU A 491 -1.37 10.36 -24.61
CA LEU A 491 -0.12 10.80 -23.99
C LEU A 491 0.88 9.64 -23.84
N ALA A 492 0.40 8.43 -23.54
CA ALA A 492 1.23 7.23 -23.45
C ALA A 492 1.84 6.86 -24.82
N LEU A 493 1.10 7.03 -25.92
CA LEU A 493 1.61 6.87 -27.29
C LEU A 493 2.69 7.90 -27.61
N GLU A 494 2.42 9.19 -27.38
CA GLU A 494 3.38 10.29 -27.59
C GLU A 494 4.70 10.06 -26.84
N SER A 495 4.64 9.42 -25.67
CA SER A 495 5.78 9.19 -24.79
C SER A 495 6.37 7.77 -24.88
N ALA A 496 5.94 6.95 -25.84
CA ALA A 496 6.38 5.56 -26.02
C ALA A 496 6.25 4.69 -24.75
N ARG A 497 5.12 4.81 -24.05
CA ARG A 497 4.76 4.04 -22.84
C ARG A 497 3.71 2.97 -23.08
N VAL A 498 3.34 2.75 -24.34
CA VAL A 498 2.54 1.62 -24.80
C VAL A 498 3.37 0.76 -25.76
N PRO A 499 3.07 -0.54 -25.92
CA PRO A 499 3.73 -1.37 -26.92
C PRO A 499 3.60 -0.78 -28.34
N GLU A 500 4.63 -0.92 -29.17
CA GLU A 500 4.66 -0.39 -30.56
C GLU A 500 3.47 -0.89 -31.42
N GLU A 501 2.97 -2.10 -31.13
CA GLU A 501 1.80 -2.69 -31.78
C GLU A 501 0.51 -1.85 -31.60
N CYS A 502 0.43 -1.05 -30.53
CA CYS A 502 -0.70 -0.16 -30.27
C CYS A 502 -0.66 1.12 -31.13
N SER A 503 0.51 1.49 -31.67
CA SER A 503 0.68 2.70 -32.50
C SER A 503 -0.04 2.62 -33.84
N LEU A 504 -0.33 1.41 -34.33
CA LEU A 504 -1.01 1.17 -35.61
C LEU A 504 -2.53 1.34 -35.56
N VAL A 505 -3.14 1.35 -34.36
CA VAL A 505 -4.61 1.42 -34.18
C VAL A 505 -5.14 2.86 -34.31
N VAL A 506 -4.30 3.87 -34.08
CA VAL A 506 -4.71 5.30 -34.10
C VAL A 506 -4.85 5.88 -35.51
N LEU A 507 -4.36 5.18 -36.54
CA LEU A 507 -4.39 5.67 -37.93
C LEU A 507 -5.68 5.33 -38.70
N LYS A 508 -6.72 4.79 -38.07
CA LYS A 508 -8.05 4.68 -38.68
C LYS A 508 -8.98 5.75 -38.09
N PRO A 509 -9.33 6.80 -38.86
CA PRO A 509 -10.41 7.69 -38.46
C PRO A 509 -11.72 6.89 -38.39
N SER A 510 -12.49 7.12 -37.33
CA SER A 510 -13.89 6.70 -37.22
C SER A 510 -14.77 7.39 -38.25
#